data_AF-A0A413EF32-F1
#
_entry.id   AF-A0A413EF32-F1
#
_cell.length_a   1.000
_cell.length_b   1.000
_cell.length_c   1.000
_cell.angle_alpha   90.00
_cell.angle_beta   90.00
_cell.angle_gamma   90.00
#
_symmetry.space_group_name_H-M   'P 1'
#
loop_
_entity.id
_entity.type
_entity.pdbx_description
1 polymer ?
#
loop_
_entity_poly.entity_id
_entity_poly.type
_entity_poly.pdbx_seq_one_letter_code
_entity_poly.pdbx_strand_id
1 'polypeptide(L)' 'MVKRAIRAKIPFEYLLVDSWFTCTKLVDLVSNSHKKFHLLGMVKMGNTKYVTKKWGKSLLK' A
#
# COMPACT_ATOMS: atom_id res chain seq x y z
N MET A 1 -0.91 -13.56 -5.62
CA MET A 1 -0.89 -12.52 -6.68
C MET A 1 0.47 -11.84 -6.79
N VAL A 2 0.99 -11.24 -5.71
CA VAL A 2 2.32 -10.55 -5.71
C VAL A 2 3.47 -11.43 -6.21
N LYS A 3 3.60 -12.68 -5.72
CA LYS A 3 4.63 -13.63 -6.22
C LYS A 3 4.59 -13.82 -7.74
N ARG A 4 3.40 -13.83 -8.34
CA ARG A 4 3.22 -14.01 -9.79
C ARG A 4 3.67 -12.75 -10.55
N ALA A 5 3.36 -11.57 -10.04
CA ALA A 5 3.83 -10.30 -10.61
C ALA A 5 5.36 -10.17 -10.53
N ILE A 6 5.97 -10.56 -9.40
CA ILE A 6 7.43 -10.60 -9.24
C ILE A 6 8.05 -11.58 -10.24
N ARG A 7 7.49 -12.79 -10.37
CA ARG A 7 7.99 -13.81 -11.32
C ARG A 7 7.81 -13.39 -12.78
N ALA A 8 6.73 -12.69 -13.10
CA ALA A 8 6.49 -12.09 -14.41
C ALA A 8 7.32 -10.82 -14.67
N LYS A 9 8.22 -10.44 -13.73
CA LYS A 9 9.08 -9.24 -13.81
C LYS A 9 8.31 -7.95 -14.08
N ILE A 10 7.07 -7.85 -13.57
CA ILE A 10 6.29 -6.62 -13.70
C ILE A 10 7.00 -5.51 -12.90
N PRO A 11 7.28 -4.35 -13.51
CA PRO A 11 7.84 -3.20 -12.81
C PRO A 11 6.76 -2.60 -11.89
N PHE A 12 7.05 -2.54 -10.59
CA PHE A 12 6.25 -1.85 -9.60
C PHE A 12 7.15 -1.43 -8.44
N GLU A 13 6.85 -0.29 -7.83
CA GLU A 13 7.57 0.26 -6.68
C GLU A 13 6.70 0.27 -5.41
N TYR A 14 5.38 0.38 -5.59
CA TYR A 14 4.39 0.40 -4.51
C TYR A 14 3.44 -0.78 -4.66
N LEU A 15 3.18 -1.46 -3.55
CA LEU A 15 2.16 -2.49 -3.42
C LEU A 15 1.04 -1.93 -2.53
N LEU A 16 -0.07 -1.54 -3.15
CA LEU A 16 -1.27 -1.11 -2.44
C LEU A 16 -2.06 -2.34 -1.97
N VAL A 17 -2.43 -2.36 -0.70
CA VAL A 17 -3.17 -3.47 -0.07
C VAL A 17 -4.40 -2.91 0.63
N ASP A 18 -5.55 -3.56 0.43
CA ASP A 18 -6.79 -3.17 1.09
C ASP A 18 -6.69 -3.34 2.61
N SER A 19 -7.48 -2.56 3.35
CA SER A 19 -7.55 -2.53 4.81
C SER A 19 -7.75 -3.86 5.51
N TRP A 20 -8.37 -4.84 4.86
CA TRP A 20 -8.57 -6.17 5.43
C TRP A 20 -7.39 -7.13 5.13
N PHE A 21 -6.50 -6.77 4.21
CA PHE A 21 -5.59 -7.73 3.59
C PHE A 21 -4.15 -7.69 4.12
N THR A 22 -3.91 -6.97 5.22
CA THR A 22 -2.65 -6.99 5.98
C THR A 22 -2.52 -8.27 6.82
N CYS A 23 -2.33 -9.40 6.15
CA CYS A 23 -1.96 -10.65 6.82
C CYS A 23 -0.44 -10.73 7.04
N THR A 24 0.00 -11.38 8.11
CA THR A 24 1.43 -11.58 8.45
C THR A 24 2.22 -12.20 7.31
N LYS A 25 1.63 -13.16 6.59
CA LYS A 25 2.22 -13.78 5.39
C LYS A 25 2.55 -12.79 4.28
N LEU A 26 1.82 -11.68 4.16
CA LEU A 26 2.10 -10.64 3.17
C LEU A 26 3.27 -9.76 3.61
N VAL A 27 3.33 -9.42 4.90
CA VAL A 27 4.46 -8.69 5.48
C VAL A 27 5.75 -9.50 5.37
N ASP A 28 5.72 -10.80 5.71
CA ASP A 28 6.86 -11.71 5.55
C ASP A 28 7.32 -11.80 4.09
N LEU A 29 6.37 -11.71 3.14
CA LEU A 29 6.66 -11.74 1.71
C LEU A 29 7.35 -10.46 1.22
N VAL A 30 6.94 -9.30 1.75
CA VAL A 30 7.61 -8.03 1.45
C VAL A 30 9.00 -8.03 2.08
N SER A 31 9.12 -8.44 3.35
CA SER A 31 10.38 -8.42 4.08
C SER A 31 11.42 -9.39 3.52
N ASN A 32 10.99 -10.55 3.03
CA ASN A 32 11.89 -11.54 2.42
C ASN A 32 12.02 -11.41 0.89
N SER A 33 11.36 -10.42 0.27
CA SER A 33 11.53 -10.22 -1.17
C SER A 33 12.87 -9.57 -1.48
N HIS A 34 13.61 -10.16 -2.42
CA HIS A 34 14.86 -9.58 -2.96
C HIS A 34 14.64 -8.21 -3.64
N LYS A 35 13.42 -7.92 -4.09
CA LYS A 35 13.05 -6.63 -4.67
C LYS A 35 12.56 -5.71 -3.55
N LYS A 36 13.21 -4.56 -3.39
CA LYS A 36 12.73 -3.50 -2.50
C LYS A 36 11.50 -2.83 -3.12
N PHE A 37 10.36 -2.94 -2.45
CA PHE A 37 9.13 -2.23 -2.80
C PHE A 37 8.41 -1.82 -1.53
N HIS A 38 7.65 -0.73 -1.61
CA HIS A 38 6.93 -0.16 -0.49
C HIS A 38 5.55 -0.79 -0.35
N LEU A 39 5.24 -1.28 0.84
CA LEU A 39 3.91 -1.77 1.18
C LEU A 39 3.05 -0.60 1.67
N LEU A 40 1.95 -0.31 0.97
CA LEU A 40 0.98 0.70 1.34
C LEU A 40 -0.33 0.01 1.73
N GLY A 41 -0.62 -0.05 3.03
CA GLY A 41 -1.91 -0.50 3.52
C GLY A 41 -2.94 0.63 3.50
N MET A 42 -4.13 0.38 2.96
CA MET A 42 -5.28 1.25 3.20
C MET A 42 -5.70 1.12 4.65
N VAL A 43 -5.65 2.21 5.41
CA VAL A 43 -6.33 2.26 6.70
C VAL A 43 -7.75 2.74 6.43
N LYS A 44 -8.76 1.97 6.85
CA LYS A 44 -10.16 2.40 6.78
C LYS A 44 -10.36 3.55 7.77
N MET A 45 -10.24 4.79 7.27
CA MET A 45 -10.53 5.98 8.06
C MET A 45 -12.02 6.29 7.94
N GLY A 46 -12.78 6.05 9.01
CA GLY A 46 -14.15 6.55 9.08
C GLY A 46 -14.15 8.08 8.99
N ASN A 47 -14.79 8.66 7.95
CA ASN A 47 -15.09 10.08 7.73
C ASN A 47 -14.12 11.15 8.28
N THR A 48 -12.83 10.85 8.41
CA THR A 48 -11.87 11.75 9.07
C THR A 48 -11.27 12.65 8.01
N LYS A 49 -11.62 13.95 8.06
CA LYS A 49 -11.10 14.98 7.17
C LYS A 49 -9.78 15.51 7.73
N TYR A 50 -8.67 15.27 7.04
CA TYR A 50 -7.37 15.83 7.44
C TYR A 50 -7.17 17.21 6.80
N VAL A 51 -6.83 18.19 7.64
CA VAL A 51 -6.38 19.51 7.18
C VAL A 51 -4.86 19.48 7.14
N THR A 52 -4.28 19.38 5.95
CA THR A 52 -2.83 19.51 5.76
C THR A 52 -2.48 20.99 5.58
N LYS A 53 -1.57 21.51 6.41
CA LYS A 53 -1.12 22.92 6.38
C LYS A 53 -0.41 23.30 5.06
N LYS A 54 0.10 22.32 4.30
CA LYS A 54 0.83 22.56 3.04
C LYS A 54 -0.05 22.48 1.78
N TRP A 55 -1.21 21.85 1.86
CA TRP A 55 -2.11 21.70 0.73
C TRP A 55 -3.50 22.10 1.20
N GLY A 56 -3.84 23.39 1.03
CA GLY A 56 -5.15 23.91 1.38
C GLY A 56 -6.26 22.98 0.86
N LYS A 57 -7.15 22.56 1.77
CA LYS A 57 -8.34 21.70 1.54
C LYS A 57 -8.24 20.87 0.24
N SER A 58 -7.49 19.77 0.26
CA SER A 58 -7.58 18.84 -0.86
C SER A 58 -8.95 18.16 -0.85
N LEU A 59 -9.57 18.20 -2.04
CA LEU A 59 -10.95 17.93 -2.36
C LEU A 59 -11.39 16.49 -2.05
N LEU A 60 -12.44 16.37 -1.25
CA LEU A 60 -13.50 15.39 -1.46
C LEU A 60 -14.82 16.13 -1.22
N LYS A 61 -15.41 16.59 -2.32
CA LYS A 61 -16.80 17.04 -2.40
C LYS A 61 -17.59 15.96 -3.12
#